data_AF-A0A1J6Q801-F1
#
_entry.id   AF-A0A1J6Q801-F1
#
_cell.length_a   1.000
_cell.length_b   1.000
_cell.length_c   1.000
_cell.angle_alpha   90.00
_cell.angle_beta   90.00
_cell.angle_gamma   90.00
#
_symmetry.space_group_name_H-M   'P 1'
#
loop_
_entity.id
_entity.type
_entity.pdbx_description
1 polymer ?
#
loop_
_entity_poly.entity_id
_entity_poly.type
_entity_poly.pdbx_seq_one_letter_code
_entity_poly.pdbx_strand_id
1 'polypeptide(L)'
;MRNYYISEGVKALFSVYFKDQTEENFIKALNEFNKENQINSQEIKDEALREIKEELSKLATTDLLNAKIDKVEAKIDKVEASLNAKIDKVDTRIDKVEASLNAKIDKVEASLNAKIDKVENKLDSFKTEVKTYVIILAALMFILQPTIFDLIKSIFK
;
A
#
# COMPACT_ATOMS: atom_id res chain seq x y z
N MET A 1 31.57 46.88 38.96
CA MET A 1 31.09 48.25 38.63
C MET A 1 30.36 48.17 37.28
N ARG A 2 29.17 48.76 37.13
CA ARG A 2 28.52 48.85 35.81
C ARG A 2 29.35 49.81 34.95
N ASN A 3 29.84 49.36 33.80
CA ASN A 3 30.47 50.24 32.82
C ASN A 3 29.35 51.10 32.22
N TYR A 4 29.19 52.32 32.74
CA TYR A 4 28.30 53.31 32.14
C TYR A 4 29.03 53.92 30.95
N TYR A 5 28.54 53.58 29.75
CA TYR A 5 28.98 54.24 28.53
C TYR A 5 28.28 55.59 28.44
N ILE A 6 29.07 56.66 28.39
CA ILE A 6 28.60 58.03 28.15
C ILE A 6 28.99 58.34 26.71
N SER A 7 28.00 58.72 25.89
CA SER A 7 28.20 59.04 24.48
C SER A 7 29.10 60.27 24.31
N GLU A 8 29.75 60.41 23.17
CA GLU A 8 30.65 61.55 22.94
C GLU A 8 29.88 62.88 22.92
N GLY A 9 28.65 62.88 22.39
CA GLY A 9 27.74 64.02 22.46
C GLY A 9 27.36 64.40 23.90
N VAL A 10 27.13 63.41 24.78
CA VAL A 10 26.87 63.68 26.21
C VAL A 10 28.14 64.20 26.91
N LYS A 11 29.32 63.68 26.57
CA LYS A 11 30.60 64.21 27.08
C LYS A 11 30.85 65.65 26.62
N ALA A 12 30.51 65.98 25.37
CA ALA A 12 30.61 67.34 24.84
C ALA A 12 29.71 68.31 25.62
N LEU A 13 28.45 67.92 25.88
CA LEU A 13 27.51 68.71 26.68
C LEU A 13 28.03 68.97 28.11
N PHE A 14 28.55 67.94 28.79
CA PHE A 14 29.15 68.12 30.12
C PHE A 14 30.40 69.00 30.10
N SER A 15 31.25 68.88 29.07
CA SER A 15 32.45 69.69 28.95
C SER A 15 32.12 71.18 28.83
N VAL A 16 31.11 71.54 28.03
CA VAL A 16 30.66 72.94 27.87
C VAL A 16 30.05 73.47 29.17
N TYR A 17 29.25 72.67 29.87
CA TYR A 17 28.62 73.07 31.14
C TYR A 17 29.65 73.39 32.25
N PHE A 18 30.76 72.64 32.32
CA PHE A 18 31.76 72.79 33.38
C PHE A 18 32.98 73.65 33.04
N LYS A 19 33.32 73.84 31.76
CA LYS A 19 34.58 74.52 31.36
C LYS A 19 34.36 75.83 30.60
N ASP A 20 33.56 75.82 29.53
CA ASP A 20 33.44 76.95 28.60
C ASP A 20 31.97 77.27 28.30
N GLN A 21 31.31 77.97 29.24
CA GLN A 21 29.86 78.26 29.27
C GLN A 21 29.40 79.32 28.25
N THR A 22 29.78 79.17 26.98
CA THR A 22 29.29 80.02 25.89
C THR A 22 28.11 79.36 25.15
N GLU A 23 27.19 80.18 24.68
CA GLU A 23 26.02 79.73 23.90
C GLU A 23 26.43 79.00 22.61
N GLU A 24 27.46 79.50 21.92
CA GLU A 24 27.97 78.90 20.69
C GLU A 24 28.51 77.48 20.90
N ASN A 25 29.30 77.28 21.97
CA ASN A 25 29.82 75.95 22.32
C ASN A 25 28.71 75.00 22.73
N PHE A 26 27.68 75.51 23.44
CA PHE A 26 26.52 74.72 23.83
C PHE A 26 25.73 74.24 22.61
N ILE A 27 25.44 75.12 21.65
CA ILE A 27 24.74 74.77 20.40
C ILE A 27 25.53 73.73 19.61
N LYS A 28 26.87 73.86 19.54
CA LYS A 28 27.73 72.88 18.87
C LYS A 28 27.65 71.50 19.53
N ALA A 29 27.76 71.43 20.85
CA ALA A 29 27.63 70.18 21.60
C ALA A 29 26.22 69.56 21.45
N LEU A 30 25.18 70.38 21.41
CA LEU A 30 23.80 69.92 21.20
C LEU A 30 23.61 69.31 19.80
N ASN A 31 24.18 69.94 18.76
CA ASN A 31 24.16 69.42 17.39
C ASN A 31 24.92 68.10 17.26
N GLU A 32 26.06 67.98 17.95
CA GLU A 32 26.88 66.76 17.96
C GLU A 32 26.14 65.60 18.65
N PHE A 33 25.50 65.86 19.80
CA PHE A 33 24.63 64.91 20.48
C PHE A 33 23.42 64.50 19.62
N ASN A 34 22.74 65.44 18.97
CA ASN A 34 21.63 65.13 18.07
C ASN A 34 22.07 64.28 16.87
N LYS A 35 23.23 64.60 16.28
CA LYS A 35 23.80 63.83 15.18
C LYS A 35 24.16 62.40 15.61
N GLU A 36 24.79 62.24 16.78
CA GLU A 36 25.12 60.93 17.34
C GLU A 36 23.85 60.09 17.62
N ASN A 37 22.81 60.68 18.21
CA ASN A 37 21.53 60.00 18.42
C ASN A 37 20.87 59.56 17.12
N GLN A 38 20.93 60.40 16.08
CA GLN A 38 20.40 60.08 14.77
C GLN A 38 21.15 58.91 14.13
N ILE A 39 22.49 58.91 14.22
CA ILE A 39 23.35 57.82 13.75
C ILE A 39 23.02 56.52 14.50
N ASN A 40 23.02 56.55 15.83
CA ASN A 40 22.74 55.36 16.65
C ASN A 40 21.35 54.77 16.36
N SER A 41 20.33 55.62 16.15
CA SER A 41 19.00 55.15 15.77
C SER A 41 19.00 54.44 14.41
N GLN A 42 19.81 54.91 13.46
CA GLN A 42 19.91 54.30 12.15
C GLN A 42 20.70 52.99 12.19
N GLU A 43 21.82 52.95 12.91
CA GLU A 43 22.63 51.74 13.09
C GLU A 43 21.81 50.60 13.72
N ILE A 44 21.00 50.90 14.74
CA ILE A 44 20.10 49.91 15.36
C ILE A 44 19.08 49.37 14.35
N LYS A 45 18.52 50.22 13.49
CA LYS A 45 17.57 49.78 12.45
C LYS A 45 18.24 48.89 11.41
N ASP A 46 19.43 49.27 10.96
CA ASP A 46 20.18 48.54 9.94
C ASP A 46 20.62 47.17 10.47
N GLU A 47 21.04 47.11 11.74
CA GLU A 47 21.38 45.86 12.42
C GLU A 47 20.16 44.94 12.56
N ALA A 48 19.04 45.47 13.06
CA ALA A 48 17.80 44.69 13.19
C ALA A 48 17.30 44.19 11.83
N LEU A 49 17.38 45.01 10.78
CA LEU A 49 16.99 44.63 9.42
C LEU A 49 17.89 43.53 8.86
N ARG A 50 19.20 43.61 9.15
CA ARG A 50 20.18 42.58 8.77
C ARG A 50 19.86 41.25 9.42
N GLU A 51 19.65 41.22 10.74
CA GLU A 51 19.31 40.01 11.49
C GLU A 51 18.02 39.37 10.97
N ILE A 52 16.95 40.17 10.80
CA ILE A 52 15.66 39.70 10.28
C ILE A 52 15.82 39.09 8.88
N LYS A 53 16.59 39.73 7.99
CA LYS A 53 16.83 39.22 6.64
C LYS A 53 17.60 37.90 6.67
N GLU A 54 18.56 37.77 7.58
CA GLU A 54 19.31 36.52 7.75
C GLU A 54 18.41 35.39 8.27
N GLU A 55 17.55 35.65 9.25
CA GLU A 55 16.57 34.66 9.73
C GLU A 55 15.56 34.27 8.65
N LEU A 56 15.02 35.23 7.91
CA LEU A 56 14.12 34.97 6.78
C LEU A 56 14.78 34.10 5.71
N SER A 57 16.09 34.26 5.47
CA SER A 57 16.83 33.43 4.51
C SER A 57 17.01 31.98 4.96
N LYS A 58 16.93 31.71 6.27
CA LYS A 58 17.02 30.36 6.85
C LYS A 58 15.68 29.62 6.80
N LEU A 59 14.56 30.34 6.64
CA LEU A 59 13.25 29.74 6.45
C LEU A 59 13.19 29.02 5.10
N ALA A 60 12.47 27.89 5.07
CA ALA A 60 12.24 27.16 3.84
C ALA A 60 11.49 28.05 2.84
N THR A 61 12.07 28.23 1.65
CA THR A 61 11.41 28.97 0.58
C THR A 61 10.24 28.17 0.03
N THR A 62 9.26 28.88 -0.51
CA THR A 62 8.14 28.28 -1.24
C THR A 62 8.64 27.34 -2.34
N ASP A 63 9.72 27.70 -3.02
CA ASP A 63 10.33 26.86 -4.08
C ASP A 63 10.86 25.53 -3.55
N LEU A 64 11.51 25.53 -2.38
CA LEU A 64 11.99 24.29 -1.74
C LEU A 64 10.82 23.40 -1.32
N LEU A 65 9.73 23.99 -0.84
CA LEU A 65 8.53 23.26 -0.47
C LEU A 65 7.83 22.68 -1.71
N ASN A 66 7.67 23.46 -2.78
CA ASN A 66 7.12 23.00 -4.05
C ASN A 66 7.94 21.84 -4.62
N ALA A 67 9.27 21.97 -4.68
CA ALA A 67 10.14 20.89 -5.16
C ALA A 67 10.03 19.61 -4.30
N LYS A 68 9.79 19.74 -2.99
CA LYS A 68 9.51 18.59 -2.11
C LYS A 68 8.13 17.99 -2.38
N ILE A 69 7.11 18.80 -2.63
CA ILE A 69 5.76 18.37 -2.98
C ILE A 69 5.80 17.61 -4.31
N ASP A 70 6.39 18.19 -5.36
CA ASP A 70 6.52 17.54 -6.68
C ASP A 70 7.23 16.18 -6.57
N LYS A 71 8.26 16.09 -5.73
CA LYS A 71 8.97 14.83 -5.47
C LYS A 71 8.10 13.81 -4.73
N VAL A 72 7.21 14.25 -3.87
CA VAL A 72 6.25 13.37 -3.16
C VAL A 72 5.16 12.91 -4.13
N GLU A 73 4.61 13.81 -4.94
CA GLU A 73 3.63 13.48 -5.98
C GLU A 73 4.18 12.44 -6.96
N ALA A 74 5.38 12.65 -7.50
CA ALA A 74 6.03 11.69 -8.38
C ALA A 74 6.28 10.31 -7.71
N LYS A 75 6.51 10.29 -6.39
CA LYS A 75 6.62 9.02 -5.64
C LYS A 75 5.27 8.34 -5.48
N ILE A 76 4.21 9.11 -5.24
CA ILE A 76 2.83 8.61 -5.14
C ILE A 76 2.43 7.99 -6.48
N ASP A 77 2.62 8.69 -7.59
CA ASP A 77 2.29 8.19 -8.94
C ASP A 77 3.01 6.87 -9.24
N LYS A 78 4.30 6.78 -8.88
CA LYS A 78 5.08 5.56 -9.06
C LYS A 78 4.56 4.40 -8.22
N VAL A 79 4.11 4.67 -7.00
CA VAL A 79 3.53 3.65 -6.12
C VAL A 79 2.18 3.19 -6.66
N GLU A 80 1.32 4.10 -7.08
CA GLU A 80 0.02 3.81 -7.67
C GLU A 80 0.17 2.95 -8.93
N ALA A 81 1.02 3.35 -9.87
CA ALA A 81 1.30 2.58 -11.07
C ALA A 81 1.84 1.17 -10.75
N SER A 82 2.73 1.06 -9.76
CA SER A 82 3.25 -0.25 -9.34
C SER A 82 2.19 -1.13 -8.67
N LEU A 83 1.23 -0.55 -7.94
CA LEU A 83 0.15 -1.29 -7.31
C LEU A 83 -0.86 -1.78 -8.35
N ASN A 84 -1.27 -0.91 -9.28
CA ASN A 84 -2.16 -1.29 -10.37
C ASN A 84 -1.59 -2.45 -11.20
N ALA A 85 -0.32 -2.37 -11.60
CA ALA A 85 0.34 -3.46 -12.32
C ALA A 85 0.44 -4.77 -11.53
N LYS A 86 0.54 -4.70 -10.18
CA LYS A 86 0.52 -5.90 -9.32
C LYS A 86 -0.89 -6.49 -9.21
N ILE A 87 -1.91 -5.65 -9.14
CA ILE A 87 -3.33 -6.06 -9.11
C ILE A 87 -3.67 -6.78 -10.43
N ASP A 88 -3.37 -6.18 -11.59
CA ASP A 88 -3.61 -6.81 -12.90
C ASP A 88 -2.95 -8.19 -13.03
N LYS A 89 -1.72 -8.31 -12.50
CA LYS A 89 -0.98 -9.58 -12.49
C LYS A 89 -1.60 -10.61 -11.56
N VAL A 90 -2.19 -10.19 -10.44
CA VAL A 90 -2.91 -11.07 -9.52
C VAL A 90 -4.20 -11.54 -10.17
N ASP A 91 -4.98 -10.65 -10.79
CA ASP A 91 -6.22 -11.00 -11.49
C ASP A 91 -5.95 -12.02 -12.60
N THR A 92 -4.94 -11.77 -13.43
CA THR A 92 -4.50 -12.72 -14.47
C THR A 92 -4.11 -14.09 -13.89
N ARG A 93 -3.52 -14.13 -12.69
CA ARG A 93 -3.16 -15.39 -12.02
C ARG A 93 -4.39 -16.10 -11.47
N ILE A 94 -5.36 -15.36 -10.95
CA ILE A 94 -6.63 -15.90 -10.48
C ILE A 94 -7.37 -16.56 -11.64
N ASP A 95 -7.51 -15.87 -12.77
CA ASP A 95 -8.16 -16.41 -13.97
C ASP A 95 -7.52 -17.72 -14.45
N LYS A 96 -6.18 -17.77 -14.44
CA LYS A 96 -5.42 -18.98 -14.81
C LYS A 96 -5.63 -20.13 -13.83
N VAL A 97 -5.70 -19.83 -12.54
CA VAL A 97 -5.96 -20.85 -11.50
C VAL A 97 -7.38 -21.36 -11.63
N GLU A 98 -8.36 -20.49 -11.81
CA GLU A 98 -9.77 -20.86 -12.02
C GLU A 98 -9.92 -21.75 -13.25
N ALA A 99 -9.39 -21.33 -14.40
CA ALA A 99 -9.43 -22.13 -15.63
C ALA A 99 -8.75 -23.50 -15.46
N SER A 100 -7.59 -23.54 -14.76
CA SER A 100 -6.89 -24.80 -14.49
C SER A 100 -7.66 -25.73 -13.54
N LEU A 101 -8.34 -25.18 -12.54
CA LEU A 101 -9.17 -25.94 -11.61
C LEU A 101 -10.41 -26.48 -12.30
N ASN A 102 -11.12 -25.67 -13.08
CA ASN A 102 -12.28 -26.10 -13.86
C ASN A 102 -11.90 -27.27 -14.79
N ALA A 103 -10.82 -27.13 -15.57
CA ALA A 103 -10.36 -28.23 -16.44
C ALA A 103 -9.97 -29.51 -15.67
N LYS A 104 -9.43 -29.39 -14.45
CA LYS A 104 -9.13 -30.55 -13.60
C LYS A 104 -10.41 -31.19 -13.07
N ILE A 105 -11.40 -30.39 -12.68
CA ILE A 105 -12.70 -30.87 -12.22
C ILE A 105 -13.39 -31.64 -13.35
N ASP A 106 -13.48 -31.06 -14.56
CA ASP A 106 -14.08 -31.70 -15.73
C ASP A 106 -13.41 -33.05 -16.03
N LYS A 107 -12.07 -33.11 -15.95
CA LYS A 107 -11.31 -34.35 -16.16
C LYS A 107 -11.59 -35.40 -15.09
N VAL A 108 -11.73 -34.99 -13.83
CA VAL A 108 -12.06 -35.89 -12.72
C VAL A 108 -13.49 -36.41 -12.88
N GLU A 109 -14.44 -35.53 -13.21
CA GLU A 109 -15.83 -35.90 -13.46
C GLU A 109 -15.95 -36.91 -14.60
N ALA A 110 -15.33 -36.65 -15.75
CA ALA A 110 -15.33 -37.58 -16.89
C ALA A 110 -14.71 -38.95 -16.52
N SER A 111 -13.62 -38.95 -15.75
CA SER A 111 -12.96 -40.17 -15.29
C SER A 111 -13.82 -40.98 -14.31
N LEU A 112 -14.54 -40.30 -13.40
CA LEU A 112 -15.45 -40.94 -12.47
C LEU A 112 -16.67 -41.50 -13.19
N ASN A 113 -17.29 -40.75 -14.10
CA ASN A 113 -18.40 -41.23 -14.92
C ASN A 113 -18.01 -42.49 -15.70
N ALA A 114 -16.87 -42.49 -16.39
CA ALA A 114 -16.40 -43.68 -17.13
C ALA A 114 -16.13 -44.90 -16.22
N LYS A 115 -15.69 -44.67 -14.96
CA LYS A 115 -15.52 -45.75 -13.98
C LYS A 115 -16.87 -46.27 -13.49
N ILE A 116 -17.84 -45.39 -13.26
CA ILE A 116 -19.21 -45.75 -12.87
C ILE A 116 -19.84 -46.59 -13.98
N ASP A 117 -19.82 -46.12 -15.23
CA ASP A 117 -20.35 -46.86 -16.39
C ASP A 117 -19.74 -48.27 -16.49
N LYS A 118 -18.43 -48.39 -16.27
CA LYS A 118 -17.74 -49.69 -16.28
C LYS A 118 -18.19 -50.60 -15.13
N VAL A 119 -18.50 -50.06 -13.96
CA VAL A 119 -19.03 -50.82 -12.82
C VAL A 119 -20.47 -51.24 -13.08
N GLU A 120 -21.31 -50.35 -13.60
CA GLU A 120 -22.70 -50.66 -13.98
C GLU A 120 -22.76 -51.79 -15.02
N ASN A 121 -21.96 -51.71 -16.08
CA ASN A 121 -21.89 -52.77 -17.10
C ASN A 121 -21.45 -54.13 -16.54
N LYS A 122 -20.50 -54.13 -15.58
CA LYS A 122 -20.08 -55.36 -14.89
C LYS A 122 -21.19 -55.91 -14.00
N LEU A 123 -21.92 -55.04 -13.31
CA LEU A 123 -23.05 -55.42 -12.47
C LEU A 123 -24.19 -56.03 -13.30
N ASP A 124 -24.50 -55.45 -14.46
CA ASP A 124 -25.52 -55.98 -15.37
C ASP A 124 -25.13 -57.33 -15.97
N SER A 125 -23.86 -57.50 -16.34
CA SER A 125 -23.31 -58.81 -16.76
C SER A 125 -23.47 -59.85 -15.65
N PHE A 126 -23.04 -59.52 -14.42
CA PHE A 126 -23.15 -60.40 -13.27
C PHE A 126 -24.61 -60.78 -12.97
N LYS A 127 -25.53 -59.80 -13.01
CA LYS A 127 -26.97 -60.04 -12.82
C LYS A 127 -27.52 -61.01 -13.86
N THR A 128 -27.07 -60.90 -15.12
CA THR A 128 -27.47 -61.78 -16.22
C THR A 128 -26.94 -63.20 -16.03
N GLU A 129 -25.67 -63.34 -15.65
CA GLU A 129 -25.06 -64.63 -15.33
C GLU A 129 -25.80 -65.33 -14.18
N VAL A 130 -26.01 -64.62 -13.07
CA VAL A 130 -26.76 -65.14 -11.90
C VAL A 130 -28.17 -65.57 -12.30
N LYS A 131 -28.90 -64.75 -13.07
CA LYS A 131 -30.25 -65.11 -13.55
C LYS A 131 -30.21 -66.39 -14.38
N THR A 132 -29.21 -66.55 -15.25
CA THR A 132 -29.03 -67.74 -16.08
C THR A 132 -28.77 -68.97 -15.22
N TYR A 133 -27.87 -68.87 -14.24
CA TYR A 133 -27.60 -69.98 -13.31
C TYR A 133 -28.84 -70.37 -12.51
N VAL A 134 -29.62 -69.41 -12.01
CA VAL A 134 -30.86 -69.67 -11.28
C VAL A 134 -31.87 -70.42 -12.16
N ILE A 135 -32.03 -70.03 -13.43
CA ILE A 135 -32.93 -70.71 -14.37
C ILE A 135 -32.45 -72.15 -14.64
N ILE A 136 -31.15 -72.35 -14.88
CA ILE A 136 -30.58 -73.69 -15.11
C ILE A 136 -30.81 -74.58 -13.89
N LEU A 137 -30.53 -74.08 -12.69
CA LEU A 137 -30.75 -74.83 -11.45
C LEU A 137 -32.23 -75.18 -11.25
N ALA A 138 -33.14 -74.25 -11.51
CA ALA A 138 -34.58 -74.51 -11.44
C ALA A 138 -35.03 -75.59 -12.44
N ALA A 139 -34.53 -75.54 -13.68
CA ALA A 139 -34.83 -76.55 -14.70
C ALA A 139 -34.28 -77.93 -14.33
N LEU A 140 -33.05 -78.00 -13.81
CA LEU A 140 -32.46 -79.25 -13.33
C LEU A 140 -33.26 -79.85 -12.16
N MET A 141 -33.67 -79.03 -11.19
CA MET A 141 -34.51 -79.47 -10.08
C MET A 141 -35.86 -80.03 -10.55
N PHE A 142 -36.47 -79.43 -11.58
CA PHE A 142 -37.73 -79.90 -12.15
C PHE A 142 -37.59 -81.26 -12.85
N ILE A 143 -36.55 -81.45 -13.67
CA ILE A 143 -36.30 -82.71 -14.40
C ILE A 143 -36.03 -83.88 -13.44
N LEU A 144 -35.41 -83.62 -12.29
CA LEU A 144 -35.09 -84.63 -11.27
C LEU A 144 -36.31 -85.09 -10.44
N GLN A 145 -37.50 -84.50 -10.62
CA GLN A 145 -38.71 -84.98 -9.95
C GLN A 145 -39.08 -86.37 -10.48
N PRO A 146 -39.36 -87.38 -9.63
CA PRO A 146 -39.60 -88.77 -10.07
C PRO A 146 -40.70 -88.89 -11.14
N THR A 147 -41.80 -88.17 -10.95
CA THR A 147 -42.94 -88.13 -11.90
C THR A 147 -42.56 -87.59 -13.28
N ILE A 148 -41.69 -86.58 -13.34
CA ILE A 148 -41.23 -85.99 -14.60
C ILE A 148 -40.21 -86.90 -15.28
N PHE A 149 -39.29 -87.49 -14.51
CA PHE A 149 -38.30 -88.44 -15.03
C PHE A 149 -38.95 -89.67 -15.67
N ASP A 150 -39.96 -90.25 -15.00
CA ASP A 150 -40.71 -91.40 -15.51
C ASP A 150 -41.48 -91.05 -16.80
N LEU A 151 -42.11 -89.86 -16.84
CA LEU A 151 -42.78 -89.36 -18.03
C LEU A 151 -41.82 -89.24 -19.22
N ILE A 152 -40.63 -88.64 -19.02
CA ILE A 152 -39.61 -88.52 -20.07
C ILE A 152 -39.19 -89.91 -20.56
N LYS A 153 -38.90 -90.85 -19.65
CA LYS A 153 -38.49 -92.21 -20.00
C LYS A 153 -39.55 -92.96 -20.82
N SER A 154 -40.84 -92.68 -20.59
CA SER A 154 -41.95 -93.24 -21.35
C SER A 154 -42.08 -92.68 -22.77
N ILE A 155 -41.59 -91.47 -23.03
CA ILE A 155 -41.62 -90.85 -24.38
C ILE A 155 -40.54 -91.47 -25.28
N PHE A 156 -39.40 -91.86 -24.71
CA PHE A 156 -38.25 -92.42 -25.45
C PHE A 156 -38.27 -93.96 -25.56
N LYS A 157 -39.33 -94.63 -25.11
CA LYS A 157 -39.50 -96.09 -25.17
C LYS A 157 -40.49 -96.46 -26.26
#